data_AF-A0A8T6CB68-F1
#
_entry.id   AF-A0A8T6CB68-F1
#
_cell.length_a   1.000
_cell.length_b   1.000
_cell.length_c   1.000
_cell.angle_alpha   90.00
_cell.angle_beta   90.00
_cell.angle_gamma   90.00
#
_symmetry.space_group_name_H-M   'P 1'
#
loop_
_entity.id
_entity.type
_entity.pdbx_description
1 polymer ?
#
loop_
_entity_poly.entity_id
_entity_poly.type
_entity_poly.pdbx_seq_one_letter_code
_entity_poly.pdbx_strand_id
1 'polypeptide(L)' 'MSFLIDTCALSELTRKDPAPLVTEWFDGTPAESLHVSVLSFGEIRRGVERLPDSRRRSRIAAWLENELPAWFENRV' A
#
# COMPACT_ATOMS: atom_id res chain seq x y z
N MET A 1 6.05 -17.11 9.90
CA MET A 1 6.67 -16.84 8.59
C MET A 1 6.46 -15.36 8.29
N SER A 2 7.44 -14.67 7.73
CA SER A 2 7.31 -13.25 7.35
C SER A 2 7.15 -13.10 5.84
N PHE A 3 6.46 -12.03 5.42
CA PHE A 3 6.17 -11.74 4.02
C PHE A 3 6.69 -10.35 3.65
N LEU A 4 7.39 -10.24 2.52
CA LEU A 4 7.69 -8.96 1.91
C LEU A 4 6.61 -8.64 0.89
N ILE A 5 5.88 -7.55 1.13
CA ILE A 5 4.72 -7.18 0.33
C ILE A 5 5.19 -6.35 -0.87
N ASP A 6 4.82 -6.84 -2.05
CA ASP A 6 5.08 -6.15 -3.30
C ASP A 6 4.12 -4.98 -3.51
N THR A 7 4.56 -4.04 -4.35
CA THR A 7 3.82 -2.82 -4.68
C THR A 7 2.47 -3.11 -5.32
N CYS A 8 2.33 -4.21 -6.09
CA CYS A 8 1.05 -4.56 -6.71
C CYS A 8 -0.03 -4.89 -5.67
N ALA A 9 0.31 -5.63 -4.62
CA ALA A 9 -0.61 -6.00 -3.55
C ALA A 9 -1.00 -4.77 -2.70
N LEU A 10 -0.05 -3.90 -2.36
CA LEU A 10 -0.33 -2.63 -1.68
C LEU A 10 -1.21 -1.70 -2.52
N SER A 11 -0.93 -1.62 -3.82
CA SER A 11 -1.70 -0.78 -4.75
C SER A 11 -3.15 -1.25 -4.86
N GLU A 12 -3.40 -2.56 -4.76
CA GLU A 12 -4.75 -3.15 -4.78
C GLU A 12 -5.61 -2.60 -3.64
N LEU A 13 -5.04 -2.48 -2.42
CA LEU A 13 -5.74 -1.94 -1.23
C LEU A 13 -6.22 -0.49 -1.39
N THR A 14 -5.67 0.26 -2.36
CA THR A 14 -6.09 1.64 -2.63
C THR A 14 -7.20 1.76 -3.67
N ARG A 15 -7.62 0.65 -4.29
CA ARG A 15 -8.63 0.65 -5.36
C ARG A 15 -10.03 0.87 -4.78
N LYS A 16 -10.94 1.35 -5.63
CA LYS A 16 -12.36 1.50 -5.25
C LYS A 16 -13.04 0.14 -5.05
N ASP A 17 -12.62 -0.85 -5.82
CA ASP A 17 -13.13 -2.21 -5.84
C ASP A 17 -11.91 -3.15 -5.90
N PRO A 18 -11.32 -3.47 -4.74
CA PRO A 18 -10.16 -4.35 -4.64
C PRO A 18 -10.56 -5.82 -4.82
N ALA A 19 -9.65 -6.65 -5.31
CA ALA A 19 -9.84 -8.09 -5.38
C ALA A 19 -10.11 -8.68 -3.96
N PRO A 20 -11.25 -9.38 -3.73
CA PRO A 20 -11.62 -9.87 -2.40
C PRO A 20 -10.57 -10.78 -1.76
N LEU A 21 -9.92 -11.63 -2.57
CA LEU A 21 -8.87 -12.53 -2.09
C LEU A 21 -7.63 -11.78 -1.57
N VAL A 22 -7.35 -10.58 -2.09
CA VAL A 22 -6.24 -9.76 -1.60
C VAL A 22 -6.61 -9.19 -0.25
N THR A 23 -7.80 -8.59 -0.12
CA THR A 23 -8.26 -8.03 1.16
C THR A 23 -8.38 -9.10 2.24
N GLU A 24 -8.97 -10.26 1.93
CA GLU A 24 -9.10 -11.38 2.87
C GLU A 24 -7.73 -11.90 3.34
N TRP A 25 -6.73 -11.92 2.46
CA TRP A 25 -5.38 -12.35 2.83
C TRP A 25 -4.72 -11.34 3.79
N PHE A 26 -4.85 -10.04 3.55
CA PHE A 26 -4.34 -9.02 4.48
C PHE A 26 -5.07 -9.09 5.83
N ASP A 27 -6.40 -9.24 5.83
CA ASP A 27 -7.21 -9.34 7.05
C ASP A 27 -6.89 -10.60 7.86
N GLY A 28 -6.53 -11.70 7.19
CA GLY A 28 -6.17 -12.97 7.80
C GLY A 28 -4.69 -13.11 8.18
N THR A 29 -3.83 -12.17 7.79
CA THR A 29 -2.38 -12.26 8.02
C THR A 29 -1.96 -11.33 9.16
N PRO A 30 -1.23 -11.82 10.18
CA PRO A 30 -0.76 -10.98 11.28
C PRO A 30 0.06 -9.79 10.77
N ALA A 31 -0.31 -8.58 11.20
CA ALA A 31 0.32 -7.35 10.72
C ALA A 31 1.84 -7.35 10.96
N GLU A 32 2.29 -7.89 12.10
CA GLU A 32 3.70 -7.97 12.50
C GLU A 32 4.54 -8.86 11.57
N SER A 33 3.89 -9.73 10.79
CA SER A 33 4.55 -10.61 9.81
C SER A 33 4.71 -9.99 8.43
N LEU A 34 4.07 -8.83 8.19
CA LEU A 34 4.12 -8.12 6.91
C LEU A 34 5.29 -7.13 6.92
N HIS A 35 6.08 -7.10 5.86
CA HIS A 35 7.15 -6.13 5.65
C HIS A 35 6.95 -5.47 4.29
N VAL A 36 7.50 -4.28 4.09
CA VAL A 36 7.45 -3.58 2.81
C VAL A 36 8.85 -3.06 2.47
N SER A 37 9.19 -2.97 1.19
CA SER A 37 10.44 -2.33 0.80
C SER A 37 10.28 -0.81 0.74
N VAL A 38 11.30 -0.05 1.16
CA VAL A 38 11.39 1.39 0.86
C VAL A 38 11.22 1.70 -0.64
N LEU A 39 11.59 0.77 -1.54
CA LEU A 39 11.40 0.92 -2.98
C LEU A 39 9.92 0.97 -3.36
N SER A 40 9.07 0.19 -2.69
CA SER A 40 7.62 0.17 -2.95
C SER A 40 6.97 1.53 -2.68
N PHE A 41 7.43 2.27 -1.67
CA PHE A 41 6.98 3.65 -1.46
C PHE A 41 7.35 4.55 -2.64
N GLY A 42 8.57 4.42 -3.17
CA GLY A 42 9.03 5.15 -4.35
C GLY A 42 8.21 4.85 -5.59
N GLU A 43 7.87 3.58 -5.81
CA GLU A 43 7.03 3.14 -6.92
C GLU A 43 5.61 3.69 -6.82
N ILE A 44 4.99 3.63 -5.64
CA ILE A 44 3.65 4.20 -5.41
C ILE A 44 3.68 5.71 -5.61
N ARG A 45 4.67 6.42 -5.05
CA ARG A 45 4.83 7.87 -5.23
C ARG A 45 4.93 8.25 -6.70
N ARG A 46 5.78 7.54 -7.45
CA ARG A 46 5.92 7.73 -8.89
C ARG A 46 4.60 7.46 -9.64
N GLY A 47 3.82 6.47 -9.19
CA GLY A 47 2.49 6.19 -9.72
C GLY A 47 1.51 7.35 -9.48
N VAL A 48 1.49 7.91 -8.27
CA VAL A 48 0.65 9.05 -7.88
C VAL A 48 0.98 10.30 -8.68
N GLU A 49 2.27 10.61 -8.87
CA GLU A 49 2.74 11.77 -9.65
C GLU A 49 2.30 11.75 -11.12
N ARG A 50 2.03 10.56 -11.67
CA ARG A 50 1.55 10.37 -13.05
C ARG A 50 0.03 10.52 -13.19
N LEU A 51 -0.71 10.61 -12.10
CA LEU A 51 -2.16 10.82 -12.14
C LEU A 51 -2.49 12.29 -12.42
N PRO A 52 -3.56 12.57 -13.18
CA PRO A 52 -4.08 13.93 -13.30
C PRO A 52 -4.53 14.44 -11.92
N ASP A 53 -4.52 15.76 -11.76
CA ASP A 53 -5.05 16.41 -10.56
C ASP A 53 -6.51 15.99 -10.36
N SER A 54 -6.73 15.21 -9.30
CA SER A 54 -7.99 14.52 -9.06
C SER A 54 -8.09 14.14 -7.59
N ARG A 55 -9.32 13.93 -7.12
CA ARG A 55 -9.58 13.42 -5.76
C ARG A 55 -8.86 12.09 -5.52
N ARG A 56 -8.71 11.25 -6.56
CA ARG A 56 -7.98 9.98 -6.47
C ARG A 56 -6.50 10.22 -6.17
N ARG A 57 -5.85 11.15 -6.88
CA ARG A 57 -4.44 11.51 -6.64
C ARG A 57 -4.23 11.98 -5.20
N SER A 58 -5.05 12.93 -4.74
CA SER A 58 -4.96 13.46 -3.37
C SER A 58 -5.18 12.37 -2.31
N ARG A 59 -6.14 11.47 -2.51
CA ARG A 59 -6.42 10.37 -1.59
C ARG A 59 -5.25 9.39 -1.48
N ILE A 60 -4.69 8.96 -2.62
CA ILE A 60 -3.56 8.00 -2.60
C ILE A 60 -2.30 8.66 -2.06
N ALA A 61 -2.08 9.95 -2.34
CA ALA A 61 -0.97 10.72 -1.74
C ALA A 61 -1.09 10.77 -0.21
N ALA A 62 -2.25 11.14 0.32
CA ALA A 62 -2.49 11.19 1.76
C ALA A 62 -2.32 9.81 2.42
N TRP A 63 -2.83 8.76 1.77
CA TRP A 63 -2.66 7.38 2.24
C TRP A 63 -1.18 6.96 2.27
N LEU A 64 -0.42 7.28 1.22
CA LEU A 64 1.02 6.98 1.14
C LEU A 64 1.84 7.74 2.19
N GLU A 65 1.46 8.96 2.52
CA GLU A 65 2.18 9.81 3.47
C GLU A 65 1.87 9.51 4.93
N ASN A 66 0.63 9.07 5.23
CA ASN A 66 0.16 8.97 6.62
C ASN A 66 -0.20 7.55 7.05
N GLU A 67 -0.91 6.80 6.21
CA GLU A 67 -1.47 5.50 6.59
C GLU A 67 -0.48 4.36 6.33
N LEU A 68 0.10 4.29 5.13
CA LEU A 68 1.00 3.22 4.75
C LEU A 68 2.24 3.14 5.66
N PRO A 69 2.93 4.24 6.01
CA PRO A 69 4.05 4.18 6.96
C PRO A 69 3.63 3.69 8.34
N ALA A 70 2.44 4.08 8.82
CA ALA A 70 1.92 3.65 10.11
C ALA A 70 1.58 2.15 10.15
N TRP A 71 1.24 1.54 9.00
CA TRP A 71 0.98 0.10 8.93
C TRP A 71 2.24 -0.75 9.09
N PHE A 72 3.42 -0.20 8.79
CA PHE A 72 4.67 -0.95 8.79
C PHE A 72 5.67 -0.48 9.85
N GLU A 73 5.60 0.75 10.35
CA GLU A 73 6.48 1.28 11.41
C GLU A 73 7.96 0.90 11.17
N ASN A 74 8.50 -0.02 11.98
CA ASN A 74 9.88 -0.51 11.93
C ASN A 74 10.07 -1.70 10.96
N ARG A 75 9.14 -1.94 10.02
CA ARG A 75 9.12 -3.09 9.07
C ARG A 75 9.29 -2.65 7.60
N VAL A 76 10.11 -1.61 7.38
CA VAL A 76 10.46 -1.03 6.06
C VAL A 76 11.91 -1.32 5.68
#